data_AF-A0A661D3P4-F1
#
_entry.id   AF-A0A661D3P4-F1
#
_cell.length_a   1.000
_cell.length_b   1.000
_cell.length_c   1.000
_cell.angle_alpha   90.00
_cell.angle_beta   90.00
_cell.angle_gamma   90.00
#
_symmetry.space_group_name_H-M   'P 1'
#
loop_
_entity.id
_entity.type
_entity.pdbx_description
1 polymer ?
#
loop_
_entity_poly.entity_id
_entity_poly.type
_entity_poly.pdbx_seq_one_letter_code
_entity_poly.pdbx_strand_id
1 'polypeptide(L)'
;MATFQKERKALQLMRSRCNNPNDDHYKDYGGRGITLCEEWADSRDGFARFIEHVGPCPSDQHSIDRVLNGKGYKPGNVRWATKRQQARNRRSTHDITFNGRTQCLQAWADEIGVSHSTLIKRLDSDNWTLEATLTTKASAQHEGLNDKARLDTGIQITYQGKTQSLVRWAREKNLSYQSVLNRYRDDWDIQAIFEVPFQNNSDVTTITHDGIEKTAKEWSETLNIPTTTILTRLQRGFTTEEILGINKIIPKGVKTLTFNGETLTYTDWAKRCNCTVKTISNRVTKGLPLNEVLSTTKKSRAKLFNYRGEELSLIDLANKYNMSYIKLKNRIFKNKWDIIKAIEFSELSVT
;
A
#
# COMPACT_ATOMS: atom_id res chain seq x y z
N MET A 1 -5.89 34.98 -28.98
CA MET A 1 -6.95 34.09 -28.46
C MET A 1 -6.30 33.07 -27.55
N ALA A 2 -6.80 32.87 -26.33
CA ALA A 2 -6.25 31.83 -25.44
C ALA A 2 -6.49 30.45 -26.08
N THR A 3 -5.41 29.68 -26.30
CA THR A 3 -5.50 28.38 -26.96
C THR A 3 -5.89 27.31 -25.94
N PHE A 4 -7.18 27.01 -25.83
CA PHE A 4 -7.73 26.00 -24.90
C PHE A 4 -7.49 24.54 -25.34
N GLN A 5 -6.26 24.20 -25.74
CA GLN A 5 -5.93 22.90 -26.32
C GLN A 5 -6.06 21.76 -25.30
N LYS A 6 -5.74 22.02 -24.03
CA LYS A 6 -5.77 21.03 -22.96
C LYS A 6 -7.20 20.70 -22.53
N GLU A 7 -8.07 21.70 -22.52
CA GLU A 7 -9.49 21.63 -22.22
C GLU A 7 -10.22 20.85 -23.32
N ARG A 8 -9.93 21.12 -24.60
CA ARG A 8 -10.48 20.37 -25.73
C ARG A 8 -10.10 18.89 -25.63
N LYS A 9 -8.83 18.60 -25.33
CA LYS A 9 -8.34 17.23 -25.12
C LYS A 9 -9.02 16.56 -23.92
N ALA A 10 -9.21 17.28 -22.82
CA ALA A 10 -9.90 16.77 -21.65
C ALA A 10 -11.36 16.40 -21.97
N LEU A 11 -12.10 17.26 -22.65
CA LEU A 11 -13.49 16.99 -23.07
C LEU A 11 -13.57 15.78 -24.01
N GLN A 12 -12.66 15.67 -24.97
CA GLN A 12 -12.61 14.52 -25.88
C GLN A 12 -12.32 13.21 -25.13
N LEU A 13 -11.41 13.22 -24.16
CA LEU A 13 -11.14 12.06 -23.31
C LEU A 13 -12.35 11.68 -22.45
N MET A 14 -13.08 12.65 -21.89
CA MET A 14 -14.32 12.38 -21.15
C MET A 14 -15.37 11.72 -22.05
N ARG A 15 -15.56 12.23 -23.28
CA ARG A 15 -16.47 11.64 -24.28
C ARG A 15 -16.07 10.20 -24.62
N SER A 16 -14.79 9.94 -24.88
CA SER A 16 -14.29 8.59 -25.21
C SER A 16 -14.53 7.61 -24.06
N ARG A 17 -14.13 7.95 -22.82
CA ARG A 17 -14.30 7.08 -21.65
C ARG A 17 -15.76 6.71 -21.36
N CYS A 18 -16.70 7.62 -21.63
CA CYS A 18 -18.13 7.39 -21.37
C CYS A 18 -18.85 6.66 -22.50
N ASN A 19 -18.49 6.93 -23.76
CA ASN A 19 -19.34 6.55 -24.91
C ASN A 19 -18.66 5.61 -25.91
N ASN A 20 -17.35 5.35 -25.79
CA ASN A 20 -16.62 4.49 -26.73
C ASN A 20 -16.26 3.14 -26.08
N PRO A 21 -16.98 2.04 -26.40
CA PRO A 21 -16.68 0.71 -25.88
C PRO A 21 -15.26 0.20 -26.18
N ASN A 22 -14.59 0.74 -27.19
CA ASN A 22 -13.23 0.37 -27.57
C ASN A 22 -12.14 1.15 -26.80
N ASP A 23 -12.52 2.10 -25.93
CA ASP A 23 -11.58 2.77 -25.04
C ASP A 23 -11.17 1.82 -23.92
N ASP A 24 -9.85 1.67 -23.67
CA ASP A 24 -9.30 0.78 -22.63
C ASP A 24 -9.90 1.06 -21.23
N HIS A 25 -10.35 2.30 -20.99
CA HIS A 25 -10.97 2.72 -19.74
C HIS A 25 -12.50 2.63 -19.75
N TYR A 26 -13.15 2.30 -20.87
CA TYR A 26 -14.62 2.27 -20.96
C TYR A 26 -15.26 1.39 -19.87
N LYS A 27 -14.69 0.22 -19.61
CA LYS A 27 -15.13 -0.71 -18.56
C LYS A 27 -15.24 -0.08 -17.15
N ASP A 28 -14.40 0.91 -16.86
CA ASP A 28 -14.32 1.58 -15.55
C ASP A 28 -15.21 2.84 -15.48
N TYR A 29 -15.79 3.23 -16.63
CA TYR A 29 -16.55 4.46 -16.86
C TYR A 29 -17.89 4.15 -17.53
N GLY A 30 -17.98 4.23 -18.86
CA GLY A 30 -19.23 3.97 -19.61
C GLY A 30 -19.85 2.61 -19.30
N GLY A 31 -19.03 1.55 -19.19
CA GLY A 31 -19.47 0.20 -18.80
C GLY A 31 -20.05 0.10 -17.38
N ARG A 32 -19.89 1.13 -16.54
CA ARG A 32 -20.48 1.26 -15.20
C ARG A 32 -21.67 2.22 -15.15
N GLY A 33 -22.11 2.77 -16.28
CA GLY A 33 -23.17 3.78 -16.33
C GLY A 33 -22.71 5.20 -15.98
N ILE A 34 -21.40 5.47 -15.99
CA ILE A 34 -20.88 6.84 -15.84
C ILE A 34 -21.04 7.56 -17.18
N THR A 35 -21.86 8.61 -17.21
CA THR A 35 -22.18 9.37 -18.42
C THR A 35 -21.58 10.78 -18.42
N LEU A 36 -21.54 11.38 -19.60
CA LEU A 36 -21.28 12.82 -19.80
C LEU A 36 -22.63 13.53 -19.92
N CYS A 37 -22.80 14.68 -19.27
CA CYS A 37 -24.03 15.46 -19.41
C CYS A 37 -24.27 15.90 -20.86
N GLU A 38 -25.54 15.98 -21.26
CA GLU A 38 -25.94 16.27 -22.63
C GLU A 38 -25.40 17.62 -23.13
N GLU A 39 -25.41 18.64 -22.26
CA GLU A 39 -24.89 19.98 -22.55
C GLU A 39 -23.43 19.95 -22.99
N TRP A 40 -22.59 19.08 -22.41
CA TRP A 40 -21.19 18.94 -22.80
C TRP A 40 -20.97 17.91 -23.90
N ALA A 41 -21.96 17.05 -24.16
CA ALA A 41 -21.94 16.09 -25.27
C ALA A 41 -22.27 16.76 -26.61
N ASP A 42 -23.01 17.88 -26.59
CA ASP A 42 -23.38 18.64 -27.80
C ASP A 42 -22.15 19.00 -28.66
N SER A 43 -22.25 18.74 -29.96
CA SER A 43 -21.16 18.92 -30.92
C SER A 43 -20.97 20.37 -31.37
N ARG A 44 -21.99 21.22 -31.22
CA ARG A 44 -22.00 22.64 -31.59
C ARG A 44 -21.44 23.49 -30.45
N ASP A 45 -22.08 23.42 -29.28
CA ASP A 45 -21.81 24.36 -28.17
C ASP A 45 -21.22 23.71 -26.92
N GLY A 46 -21.11 22.38 -26.89
CA GLY A 46 -20.74 21.68 -25.65
C GLY A 46 -19.33 21.99 -25.13
N PHE A 47 -18.41 22.41 -26.00
CA PHE A 47 -17.11 22.90 -25.55
C PHE A 47 -17.19 24.27 -24.88
N ALA A 48 -18.01 25.19 -25.40
CA ALA A 48 -18.20 26.50 -24.79
C ALA A 48 -18.84 26.36 -23.40
N ARG A 49 -19.85 25.51 -23.26
CA ARG A 49 -20.48 25.16 -21.97
C ARG A 49 -19.51 24.50 -20.99
N PHE A 50 -18.62 23.64 -21.48
CA PHE A 50 -17.57 23.05 -20.63
C PHE A 50 -16.63 24.13 -20.07
N ILE A 51 -16.18 25.07 -20.90
CA ILE A 51 -15.33 26.19 -20.45
C ILE A 51 -16.08 27.12 -19.49
N GLU A 52 -17.35 27.44 -19.76
CA GLU A 52 -18.19 28.26 -18.90
C GLU A 52 -18.32 27.64 -17.49
N HIS A 53 -18.53 26.32 -17.41
CA HIS A 53 -18.76 25.64 -16.14
C HIS A 53 -17.48 25.28 -15.37
N VAL A 54 -16.38 24.97 -16.06
CA VAL A 54 -15.16 24.38 -15.43
C VAL A 54 -13.99 25.36 -15.45
N GLY A 55 -13.99 26.31 -16.38
CA GLY A 55 -12.92 27.29 -16.56
C GLY A 55 -11.63 26.73 -17.18
N PRO A 56 -10.66 27.61 -17.46
CA PRO A 56 -9.34 27.21 -17.97
C PRO A 56 -8.59 26.32 -16.99
N CYS A 57 -7.76 25.44 -17.53
CA CYS A 57 -6.84 24.63 -16.76
C CYS A 57 -5.83 25.54 -16.04
N PRO A 58 -5.73 25.51 -14.69
CA PRO A 58 -4.89 26.46 -13.96
C PRO A 58 -3.38 26.28 -14.21
N SER A 59 -2.92 25.05 -14.51
CA SER A 59 -1.52 24.77 -14.84
C SER A 59 -1.33 23.40 -15.48
N ASP A 60 -0.10 23.14 -15.96
CA ASP A 60 0.26 21.84 -16.54
C ASP A 60 0.20 20.67 -15.57
N GLN A 61 0.25 20.95 -14.26
CA GLN A 61 0.18 19.94 -13.20
C GLN A 61 -1.24 19.44 -12.93
N HIS A 62 -2.25 20.08 -13.52
CA HIS A 62 -3.65 19.70 -13.36
C HIS A 62 -4.12 18.81 -14.52
N SER A 63 -5.01 17.88 -14.21
CA SER A 63 -5.82 17.19 -15.21
C SER A 63 -7.26 17.09 -14.72
N ILE A 64 -8.15 16.73 -15.64
CA ILE A 64 -9.58 16.64 -15.33
C ILE A 64 -9.84 15.48 -14.37
N ASP A 65 -10.59 15.77 -13.31
CA ASP A 65 -10.99 14.80 -12.29
C ASP A 65 -12.48 15.00 -11.98
N ARG A 66 -13.16 13.91 -11.59
CA ARG A 66 -14.53 14.02 -11.08
C ARG A 66 -14.48 14.30 -9.60
N VAL A 67 -15.24 15.25 -9.07
CA VAL A 67 -15.26 15.50 -7.61
C VAL A 67 -15.76 14.27 -6.86
N LEU A 68 -16.79 13.61 -7.40
CA LEU A 68 -17.39 12.38 -6.88
C LEU A 68 -17.18 11.26 -7.90
N ASN A 69 -16.41 10.24 -7.52
CA ASN A 69 -15.94 9.27 -8.49
C ASN A 69 -17.07 8.36 -9.02
N GLY A 70 -18.13 8.17 -8.23
CA GLY A 70 -19.32 7.40 -8.60
C GLY A 70 -20.36 8.13 -9.45
N LYS A 71 -20.18 9.41 -9.77
CA LYS A 71 -21.14 10.22 -10.53
C LYS A 71 -20.60 10.57 -11.94
N GLY A 72 -21.49 10.97 -12.85
CA GLY A 72 -21.17 11.36 -14.23
C GLY A 72 -20.35 12.66 -14.35
N TYR A 73 -19.81 12.93 -15.55
CA TYR A 73 -19.20 14.21 -15.88
C TYR A 73 -20.27 15.27 -16.15
N LYS A 74 -20.45 16.18 -15.20
CA LYS A 74 -21.44 17.25 -15.26
C LYS A 74 -20.96 18.49 -14.49
N PRO A 75 -21.58 19.66 -14.69
CA PRO A 75 -21.29 20.86 -13.90
C PRO A 75 -21.38 20.56 -12.40
N GLY A 76 -20.43 21.09 -11.63
CA GLY A 76 -20.34 20.84 -10.19
C GLY A 76 -19.77 19.47 -9.77
N ASN A 77 -19.62 18.50 -10.69
CA ASN A 77 -18.97 17.20 -10.40
C ASN A 77 -17.63 17.03 -11.12
N VAL A 78 -17.07 18.08 -11.71
CA VAL A 78 -15.81 18.03 -12.44
C VAL A 78 -14.92 19.20 -12.02
N ARG A 79 -13.63 18.93 -11.83
CA ARG A 79 -12.63 19.92 -11.45
C ARG A 79 -11.28 19.67 -12.11
N TRP A 80 -10.47 20.71 -12.19
CA TRP A 80 -9.04 20.57 -12.40
C TRP A 80 -8.38 20.10 -11.10
N ALA A 81 -7.63 18.99 -11.15
CA ALA A 81 -7.01 18.41 -9.96
C ALA A 81 -5.56 17.97 -10.24
N THR A 82 -4.71 18.15 -9.24
CA THR A 82 -3.34 17.63 -9.22
C THR A 82 -3.33 16.10 -9.05
N LYS A 83 -2.20 15.46 -9.39
CA LYS A 83 -1.98 14.01 -9.16
C LYS A 83 -2.26 13.60 -7.71
N ARG A 84 -1.90 14.45 -6.73
CA ARG A 84 -2.15 14.21 -5.30
C ARG A 84 -3.64 14.24 -4.97
N GLN A 85 -4.40 15.19 -5.53
CA GLN A 85 -5.85 15.29 -5.33
C GLN A 85 -6.59 14.11 -5.97
N GLN A 86 -6.20 13.70 -7.19
CA GLN A 86 -6.76 12.51 -7.86
C GLN A 86 -6.44 11.22 -7.10
N ALA A 87 -5.25 11.09 -6.52
CA ALA A 87 -4.88 9.91 -5.73
C ALA A 87 -5.78 9.73 -4.49
N ARG A 88 -6.21 10.84 -3.87
CA ARG A 88 -7.13 10.86 -2.72
C ARG A 88 -8.59 10.56 -3.09
N ASN A 89 -8.91 10.52 -4.40
CA ASN A 89 -10.24 10.36 -4.95
C ASN A 89 -10.42 9.00 -5.67
N ARG A 90 -9.44 8.09 -5.49
CA ARG A 90 -9.50 6.74 -6.05
C ARG A 90 -10.60 5.95 -5.35
N ARG A 91 -11.20 4.98 -6.04
CA ARG A 91 -12.26 4.09 -5.52
C ARG A 91 -11.87 3.33 -4.24
N SER A 92 -10.57 3.20 -3.96
CA SER A 92 -10.05 2.72 -2.67
C SER A 92 -10.35 3.65 -1.49
N THR A 93 -10.82 4.87 -1.75
CA THR A 93 -11.17 5.91 -0.80
C THR A 93 -12.69 6.07 -0.90
N HIS A 94 -13.42 5.63 0.13
CA HIS A 94 -14.87 5.50 0.12
C HIS A 94 -15.54 6.90 0.05
N ASP A 95 -16.29 7.17 -1.02
CA ASP A 95 -17.12 8.39 -1.15
C ASP A 95 -18.47 8.16 -0.47
N ILE A 96 -18.89 9.08 0.39
CA ILE A 96 -20.15 8.96 1.14
C ILE A 96 -21.02 10.17 0.86
N THR A 97 -22.30 9.92 0.54
CA THR A 97 -23.30 10.97 0.32
C THR A 97 -24.18 11.10 1.56
N PHE A 98 -24.30 12.31 2.09
CA PHE A 98 -25.11 12.62 3.26
C PHE A 98 -25.60 14.07 3.19
N ASN A 99 -26.89 14.31 3.47
CA ASN A 99 -27.55 15.63 3.38
C ASN A 99 -27.29 16.39 2.07
N GLY A 100 -27.41 15.72 0.93
CA GLY A 100 -27.25 16.33 -0.40
C GLY A 100 -25.82 16.70 -0.77
N ARG A 101 -24.84 16.45 0.12
CA ARG A 101 -23.41 16.64 -0.11
C ARG A 101 -22.75 15.27 -0.23
N THR A 102 -21.83 15.13 -1.17
CA THR A 102 -20.99 13.93 -1.26
C THR A 102 -19.55 14.34 -1.07
N GLN A 103 -18.84 13.62 -0.21
CA GLN A 103 -17.43 13.86 0.08
C GLN A 103 -16.72 12.53 0.29
N CYS A 104 -15.40 12.52 0.12
CA CYS A 104 -14.61 11.35 0.47
C CYS A 104 -14.56 11.19 2.00
N LEU A 105 -14.32 9.97 2.47
CA LEU A 105 -14.30 9.64 3.90
C LEU A 105 -13.38 10.55 4.72
N GLN A 106 -12.22 10.92 4.16
CA GLN A 106 -11.29 11.84 4.81
C GLN A 106 -11.87 13.26 4.95
N ALA A 107 -12.55 13.76 3.92
CA ALA A 107 -13.16 15.08 3.97
C ALA A 107 -14.31 15.12 4.98
N TRP A 108 -15.10 14.04 5.09
CA TRP A 108 -16.07 13.90 6.17
C TRP A 108 -15.38 13.85 7.55
N ALA A 109 -14.30 13.10 7.68
CA ALA A 109 -13.54 12.99 8.93
C ALA A 109 -12.99 14.34 9.39
N ASP A 110 -12.41 15.12 8.47
CA ASP A 110 -11.88 16.46 8.74
C ASP A 110 -13.01 17.44 9.11
N GLU A 111 -14.15 17.41 8.42
CA GLU A 111 -15.30 18.29 8.68
C GLU A 111 -15.99 17.99 10.02
N ILE A 112 -16.12 16.71 10.37
CA ILE A 112 -16.77 16.25 11.60
C ILE A 112 -15.80 16.35 12.80
N GLY A 113 -14.50 16.47 12.54
CA GLY A 113 -13.46 16.51 13.57
C GLY A 113 -13.21 15.14 14.21
N VAL A 114 -13.18 14.06 13.42
CA VAL A 114 -12.86 12.70 13.86
C VAL A 114 -11.74 12.11 13.02
N SER A 115 -11.01 11.12 13.55
CA SER A 115 -10.01 10.44 12.74
C SER A 115 -10.66 9.61 11.62
N HIS A 116 -9.98 9.50 10.47
CA HIS A 116 -10.40 8.64 9.36
C HIS A 116 -10.69 7.20 9.81
N SER A 117 -9.84 6.65 10.69
CA SER A 117 -10.00 5.32 11.27
C SER A 117 -11.23 5.19 12.15
N THR A 118 -11.63 6.25 12.87
CA THR A 118 -12.86 6.27 13.67
C THR A 118 -14.10 6.18 12.77
N LEU A 119 -14.08 6.89 11.65
CA LEU A 119 -15.20 6.90 10.69
C LEU A 119 -15.37 5.54 10.01
N ILE A 120 -14.28 4.84 9.67
CA ILE A 120 -14.30 3.45 9.18
C ILE A 120 -14.98 2.52 10.21
N LYS A 121 -14.52 2.54 11.47
CA LYS A 121 -15.09 1.67 12.52
C LYS A 121 -16.57 1.88 12.77
N ARG A 122 -17.07 3.12 12.58
CA ARG A 122 -18.49 3.44 12.69
C ARG A 122 -19.27 2.84 11.52
N LEU A 123 -18.77 2.95 10.29
CA LEU A 123 -19.42 2.37 9.11
C LEU A 123 -19.46 0.84 9.11
N ASP A 124 -18.44 0.21 9.70
CA ASP A 124 -18.34 -1.25 9.79
C ASP A 124 -19.14 -1.84 10.97
N SER A 125 -19.77 -1.01 11.81
CA SER A 125 -20.52 -1.44 12.99
C SER A 125 -22.02 -1.37 12.75
N ASP A 126 -22.71 -2.49 12.98
CA ASP A 126 -24.18 -2.57 12.86
C ASP A 126 -24.97 -1.67 13.84
N ASN A 127 -24.27 -1.08 14.82
CA ASN A 127 -24.86 -0.19 15.83
C ASN A 127 -24.85 1.30 15.42
N TRP A 128 -24.34 1.64 14.23
CA TRP A 128 -24.21 3.03 13.77
C TRP A 128 -25.01 3.25 12.49
N THR A 129 -25.91 4.24 12.52
CA THR A 129 -26.57 4.71 11.30
C THR A 129 -25.63 5.62 10.50
N LEU A 130 -25.89 5.75 9.19
CA LEU A 130 -25.13 6.65 8.32
C LEU A 130 -25.18 8.11 8.82
N GLU A 131 -26.36 8.54 9.26
CA GLU A 131 -26.59 9.84 9.86
C GLU A 131 -25.79 10.04 11.15
N ALA A 132 -25.86 9.08 12.09
CA ALA A 132 -25.09 9.16 13.33
C ALA A 132 -23.57 9.15 13.03
N THR A 133 -23.12 8.37 12.06
CA THR A 133 -21.72 8.26 11.67
C THR A 133 -21.15 9.59 11.18
N LEU A 134 -21.96 10.36 10.46
CA LEU A 134 -21.56 11.60 9.80
C LEU A 134 -21.96 12.89 10.50
N THR A 135 -22.77 12.81 11.56
CA THR A 135 -23.16 13.98 12.37
C THR A 135 -22.57 13.93 13.78
N THR A 136 -22.24 12.73 14.29
CA THR A 136 -21.62 12.61 15.60
C THR A 136 -20.16 13.02 15.50
N LYS A 137 -19.85 14.21 16.02
CA LYS A 137 -18.46 14.63 16.27
C LYS A 137 -17.74 13.59 17.11
N ALA A 138 -16.42 13.70 17.26
CA ALA A 138 -15.77 12.94 18.31
C ALA A 138 -16.52 13.30 19.60
N SER A 139 -17.22 12.34 20.23
CA SER A 139 -17.41 12.45 21.67
C SER A 139 -16.02 12.74 22.21
N ALA A 140 -15.86 13.76 23.05
CA ALA A 140 -14.61 14.19 23.67
C ALA A 140 -13.92 13.03 24.43
N GLN A 141 -13.46 12.03 23.70
CA GLN A 141 -12.93 10.78 24.21
C GLN A 141 -11.41 10.79 24.20
N HIS A 142 -10.78 11.83 23.64
CA HIS A 142 -9.33 12.04 23.82
C HIS A 142 -8.85 13.47 24.05
N GLU A 143 -9.71 14.49 24.02
CA GLU A 143 -9.39 15.82 24.55
C GLU A 143 -10.60 16.37 25.32
N GLY A 144 -10.46 16.52 26.65
CA GLY A 144 -11.31 17.45 27.41
C GLY A 144 -12.58 16.91 28.10
N LEU A 145 -12.70 15.63 28.46
CA LEU A 145 -13.51 15.31 29.65
C LEU A 145 -12.73 15.80 30.87
N ASN A 146 -13.30 16.74 31.63
CA ASN A 146 -12.75 17.22 32.91
C ASN A 146 -12.21 16.01 33.69
N ASP A 147 -10.92 16.00 34.03
CA ASP A 147 -10.18 14.83 34.57
C ASP A 147 -10.95 14.11 35.70
N LYS A 148 -11.77 14.85 36.44
CA LYS A 148 -12.65 14.36 37.51
C LYS A 148 -13.74 13.40 37.01
N ALA A 149 -14.45 13.73 35.94
CA ALA A 149 -15.55 12.90 35.41
C ALA A 149 -15.06 11.57 34.80
N ARG A 150 -13.86 11.57 34.22
CA ARG A 150 -13.20 10.36 33.67
C ARG A 150 -12.66 9.44 34.77
N LEU A 151 -12.30 10.00 35.93
CA LEU A 151 -11.82 9.26 37.09
C LEU A 151 -12.95 8.60 37.88
N ASP A 152 -14.20 9.08 37.76
CA ASP A 152 -15.30 8.59 38.61
C ASP A 152 -16.30 7.67 37.86
N THR A 153 -16.16 7.47 36.55
CA THR A 153 -17.12 6.69 35.71
C THR A 153 -16.70 5.25 35.40
N GLY A 154 -15.51 4.81 35.81
CA GLY A 154 -15.00 3.45 35.57
C GLY A 154 -15.45 2.40 36.60
N ILE A 155 -14.98 1.15 36.43
CA ILE A 155 -15.18 0.04 37.38
C ILE A 155 -14.79 0.49 38.80
N GLN A 156 -15.76 0.48 39.72
CA GLN A 156 -15.56 0.90 41.12
C GLN A 156 -15.16 -0.30 41.97
N ILE A 157 -14.07 -0.17 42.73
CA ILE A 157 -13.63 -1.21 43.67
C ILE A 157 -13.27 -0.61 45.02
N THR A 158 -13.52 -1.37 46.07
CA THR A 158 -13.21 -1.01 47.45
C THR A 158 -11.93 -1.68 47.88
N TYR A 159 -10.90 -0.88 48.18
CA TYR A 159 -9.61 -1.34 48.65
C TYR A 159 -9.17 -0.48 49.84
N GLN A 160 -8.71 -1.10 50.93
CA GLN A 160 -8.30 -0.41 52.17
C GLN A 160 -9.35 0.59 52.71
N GLY A 161 -10.63 0.21 52.67
CA GLY A 161 -11.74 1.04 53.16
C GLY A 161 -12.09 2.24 52.28
N LYS A 162 -11.46 2.40 51.11
CA LYS A 162 -11.74 3.45 50.14
C LYS A 162 -12.34 2.86 48.87
N THR A 163 -13.48 3.37 48.42
CA THR A 163 -14.10 3.00 47.14
C THR A 163 -13.74 4.05 46.09
N GLN A 164 -13.13 3.62 44.99
CA GLN A 164 -12.87 4.48 43.84
C GLN A 164 -12.66 3.66 42.56
N SER A 165 -12.59 4.34 41.42
CA SER A 165 -12.43 3.65 40.14
C SER A 165 -11.07 2.98 40.00
N LEU A 166 -11.03 1.90 39.23
CA LEU A 166 -9.83 1.16 38.91
C LEU A 166 -8.77 2.04 38.19
N VAL A 167 -9.22 3.03 37.40
CA VAL A 167 -8.34 4.04 36.79
C VAL A 167 -7.67 4.92 37.85
N ARG A 168 -8.43 5.34 38.86
CA ARG A 168 -7.95 6.16 39.97
C ARG A 168 -6.98 5.38 40.85
N TRP A 169 -7.30 4.12 41.13
CA TRP A 169 -6.38 3.20 41.82
C TRP A 169 -5.07 2.97 41.06
N ALA A 170 -5.14 2.72 39.74
CA ALA A 170 -3.95 2.52 38.92
C ALA A 170 -3.02 3.75 38.94
N ARG A 171 -3.58 4.96 38.84
CA ARG A 171 -2.81 6.21 38.98
C ARG A 171 -2.22 6.38 40.38
N GLU A 172 -3.03 6.16 41.43
CA GLU A 172 -2.61 6.34 42.83
C GLU A 172 -1.46 5.38 43.23
N LYS A 173 -1.48 4.15 42.71
CA LYS A 173 -0.43 3.16 42.95
C LYS A 173 0.72 3.21 41.94
N ASN A 174 0.69 4.15 40.98
CA ASN A 174 1.66 4.27 39.89
C ASN A 174 1.81 2.97 39.06
N LEU A 175 0.68 2.33 38.75
CA LEU A 175 0.59 1.08 38.00
C LEU A 175 -0.04 1.31 36.62
N SER A 176 0.28 0.44 35.67
CA SER A 176 -0.42 0.41 34.38
C SER A 176 -1.88 0.03 34.58
N TYR A 177 -2.80 0.89 34.12
CA TYR A 177 -4.24 0.63 34.14
C TYR A 177 -4.58 -0.72 33.51
N GLN A 178 -3.93 -1.07 32.40
CA GLN A 178 -4.21 -2.33 31.71
C GLN A 178 -3.79 -3.54 32.54
N SER A 179 -2.70 -3.43 33.30
CA SER A 179 -2.22 -4.54 34.14
C SER A 179 -3.13 -4.74 35.35
N VAL A 180 -3.61 -3.66 35.98
CA VAL A 180 -4.62 -3.70 37.05
C VAL A 180 -5.96 -4.26 36.51
N LEU A 181 -6.38 -3.83 35.32
CA LEU A 181 -7.62 -4.28 34.68
C LEU A 181 -7.58 -5.77 34.32
N ASN A 182 -6.44 -6.28 33.84
CA ASN A 182 -6.29 -7.70 33.53
C ASN A 182 -6.41 -8.55 34.80
N ARG A 183 -5.69 -8.21 35.88
CA ARG A 183 -5.82 -8.92 37.16
C ARG A 183 -7.24 -8.90 37.71
N TYR A 184 -7.93 -7.76 37.61
CA TYR A 184 -9.34 -7.67 38.00
C TYR A 184 -10.26 -8.58 37.16
N ARG A 185 -10.02 -8.69 35.85
CA ARG A 185 -10.78 -9.57 34.95
C ARG A 185 -10.49 -11.05 35.14
N ASP A 186 -9.29 -11.36 35.61
CA ASP A 186 -8.86 -12.71 35.95
C ASP A 186 -9.27 -13.07 37.39
N ASP A 187 -10.22 -12.34 37.98
CA ASP A 187 -10.79 -12.53 39.32
C ASP A 187 -9.75 -12.60 40.46
N TRP A 188 -8.68 -11.82 40.35
CA TRP A 188 -7.69 -11.70 41.44
C TRP A 188 -8.32 -11.09 42.68
N ASP A 189 -7.87 -11.54 43.85
CA ASP A 189 -8.17 -10.88 45.12
C ASP A 189 -7.76 -9.39 45.06
N ILE A 190 -8.63 -8.51 45.58
CA ILE A 190 -8.48 -7.05 45.45
C ILE A 190 -7.16 -6.56 46.05
N GLN A 191 -6.70 -7.17 47.14
CA GLN A 191 -5.43 -6.81 47.75
C GLN A 191 -4.26 -7.28 46.88
N ALA A 192 -4.32 -8.51 46.37
CA ALA A 192 -3.30 -9.06 45.47
C ALA A 192 -3.15 -8.25 44.16
N ILE A 193 -4.21 -7.64 43.64
CA ILE A 193 -4.16 -6.77 42.45
C ILE A 193 -3.09 -5.68 42.59
N PHE A 194 -2.95 -5.10 43.79
CA PHE A 194 -2.08 -3.95 44.04
C PHE A 194 -0.75 -4.30 44.71
N GLU A 195 -0.70 -5.37 45.49
CA GLU A 195 0.48 -5.71 46.30
C GLU A 195 1.45 -6.67 45.60
N VAL A 196 0.95 -7.53 44.70
CA VAL A 196 1.82 -8.46 43.97
C VAL A 196 2.62 -7.68 42.91
N PRO A 197 3.97 -7.73 42.90
CA PRO A 197 4.78 -7.03 41.91
C PRO A 197 4.39 -7.43 40.48
N PHE A 198 4.27 -6.46 39.57
CA PHE A 198 4.12 -6.74 38.15
C PHE A 198 5.50 -7.12 37.58
N GLN A 199 5.82 -8.41 37.52
CA GLN A 199 7.00 -8.87 36.79
C GLN A 199 6.74 -8.70 35.29
N ASN A 200 7.67 -8.03 34.58
CA ASN A 200 7.57 -7.97 33.13
C ASN A 200 7.85 -9.37 32.59
N ASN A 201 7.03 -9.81 31.63
CA ASN A 201 7.18 -11.13 31.02
C ASN A 201 8.60 -11.37 30.46
N SER A 202 9.28 -10.30 30.02
CA SER A 202 10.67 -10.34 29.56
C SER A 202 11.70 -10.74 30.60
N ASP A 203 11.44 -10.43 31.87
CA ASP A 203 12.39 -10.59 32.98
C ASP A 203 12.33 -12.02 33.55
N VAL A 204 11.27 -12.76 33.22
CA VAL A 204 11.02 -14.12 33.71
C VAL A 204 11.00 -15.19 32.61
N THR A 205 10.75 -14.80 31.36
CA THR A 205 10.79 -15.73 30.22
C THR A 205 12.24 -16.10 29.91
N THR A 206 12.65 -17.34 30.21
CA THR A 206 13.98 -17.86 29.86
C THR A 206 14.00 -18.52 28.48
N ILE A 207 15.13 -18.37 27.79
CA ILE A 207 15.39 -18.94 26.48
C ILE A 207 16.79 -19.55 26.53
N THR A 208 16.90 -20.82 26.18
CA THR A 208 18.17 -21.55 26.14
C THR A 208 18.66 -21.67 24.71
N HIS A 209 19.89 -21.25 24.46
CA HIS A 209 20.56 -21.41 23.17
C HIS A 209 22.05 -21.73 23.39
N ASP A 210 22.57 -22.73 22.68
CA ASP A 210 23.95 -23.23 22.82
C ASP A 210 24.38 -23.52 24.26
N GLY A 211 23.47 -24.07 25.07
CA GLY A 211 23.73 -24.42 26.47
C GLY A 211 23.74 -23.23 27.43
N ILE A 212 23.49 -22.01 26.94
CA ILE A 212 23.36 -20.80 27.76
C ILE A 212 21.87 -20.49 27.93
N GLU A 213 21.40 -20.48 29.18
CA GLU A 213 20.07 -20.02 29.53
C GLU A 213 20.13 -18.55 29.99
N LYS A 214 19.31 -17.71 29.38
CA LYS A 214 19.17 -16.28 29.70
C LYS A 214 17.72 -15.89 29.58
N THR A 215 17.30 -14.87 30.31
CA THR A 215 15.99 -14.23 30.15
C THR A 215 15.89 -13.54 28.79
N ALA A 216 14.67 -13.32 28.31
CA ALA A 216 14.42 -12.58 27.07
C ALA A 216 15.03 -11.16 27.14
N LYS A 217 15.06 -10.54 28.33
CA LYS A 217 15.74 -9.26 28.56
C LYS A 217 17.26 -9.37 28.42
N GLU A 218 17.89 -10.34 29.05
CA GLU A 218 19.34 -10.54 28.93
C GLU A 218 19.76 -10.85 27.49
N TRP A 219 18.96 -11.62 26.75
CA TRP A 219 19.18 -11.84 25.32
C TRP A 219 18.99 -10.55 24.50
N SER A 220 17.99 -9.75 24.84
CA SER A 220 17.73 -8.45 24.22
C SER A 220 18.93 -7.51 24.34
N GLU A 221 19.53 -7.45 25.53
CA GLU A 221 20.74 -6.67 25.83
C GLU A 221 21.97 -7.23 25.14
N THR A 222 22.15 -8.56 25.15
CA THR A 222 23.31 -9.24 24.55
C THR A 222 23.34 -9.10 23.03
N LEU A 223 22.19 -9.21 22.37
CA LEU A 223 22.08 -9.26 20.90
C LEU A 223 21.58 -7.96 20.28
N ASN A 224 21.25 -6.96 21.11
CA ASN A 224 20.64 -5.70 20.71
C ASN A 224 19.35 -5.89 19.87
N ILE A 225 18.52 -6.85 20.28
CA ILE A 225 17.22 -7.16 19.66
C ILE A 225 16.12 -6.71 20.62
N PRO A 226 15.09 -5.95 20.20
CA PRO A 226 14.04 -5.52 21.11
C PRO A 226 13.36 -6.68 21.82
N THR A 227 13.17 -6.57 23.14
CA THR A 227 12.60 -7.64 23.98
C THR A 227 11.20 -8.05 23.51
N THR A 228 10.43 -7.10 23.00
CA THR A 228 9.12 -7.34 22.36
C THR A 228 9.22 -8.26 21.13
N THR A 229 10.29 -8.13 20.35
CA THR A 229 10.55 -8.97 19.18
C THR A 229 10.84 -10.41 19.59
N ILE A 230 11.68 -10.59 20.60
CA ILE A 230 12.02 -11.91 21.18
C ILE A 230 10.74 -12.59 21.68
N LEU A 231 9.95 -11.90 22.53
CA LEU A 231 8.70 -12.43 23.08
C LEU A 231 7.67 -12.76 21.99
N THR A 232 7.53 -11.90 20.98
CA THR A 232 6.59 -12.13 19.86
C THR A 232 6.99 -13.35 19.03
N ARG A 233 8.29 -13.56 18.80
CA ARG A 233 8.80 -14.73 18.07
C ARG A 233 8.59 -16.00 18.89
N LEU A 234 8.87 -15.96 20.20
CA LEU A 234 8.61 -17.09 21.09
C LEU A 234 7.12 -17.47 21.08
N GLN A 235 6.21 -16.51 21.23
CA GLN A 235 4.76 -16.75 21.18
C GLN A 235 4.30 -17.36 19.85
N ARG A 236 4.99 -17.04 18.75
CA ARG A 236 4.67 -17.56 17.41
C ARG A 236 5.37 -18.89 17.10
N GLY A 237 6.11 -19.47 18.04
CA GLY A 237 6.73 -20.79 17.91
C GLY A 237 7.93 -20.84 16.95
N PHE A 238 8.67 -19.73 16.80
CA PHE A 238 9.94 -19.72 16.07
C PHE A 238 11.02 -20.53 16.81
N THR A 239 12.05 -21.02 16.10
CA THR A 239 13.17 -21.72 16.76
C THR A 239 14.01 -20.76 17.60
N THR A 240 14.83 -21.30 18.50
CA THR A 240 15.78 -20.53 19.32
C THR A 240 16.67 -19.61 18.48
N GLU A 241 17.18 -20.10 17.35
CA GLU A 241 18.05 -19.34 16.44
C GLU A 241 17.28 -18.21 15.74
N GLU A 242 16.02 -18.45 15.38
CA GLU A 242 15.15 -17.45 14.76
C GLU A 242 14.71 -16.38 15.76
N ILE A 243 14.38 -16.78 16.99
CA ILE A 243 14.04 -15.89 18.10
C ILE A 243 15.19 -14.91 18.34
N LEU A 244 16.40 -15.44 18.47
CA LEU A 244 17.64 -14.70 18.72
C LEU A 244 18.20 -14.00 17.47
N GLY A 245 17.51 -14.06 16.33
CA GLY A 245 17.90 -13.35 15.11
C GLY A 245 19.19 -13.83 14.47
N ILE A 246 19.65 -15.03 14.86
CA ILE A 246 20.84 -15.70 14.31
C ILE A 246 20.54 -16.15 12.88
N ASN A 247 19.33 -16.67 12.66
CA ASN A 247 18.83 -17.01 11.33
C ASN A 247 17.86 -15.95 10.81
N LYS A 248 17.93 -15.67 9.50
CA LYS A 248 17.01 -14.76 8.83
C LYS A 248 15.61 -15.38 8.81
N ILE A 249 14.67 -14.72 9.48
CA ILE A 249 13.27 -15.16 9.51
C ILE A 249 12.69 -15.10 8.10
N ILE A 250 12.20 -16.23 7.62
CA ILE A 250 11.54 -16.31 6.32
C ILE A 250 10.03 -16.10 6.54
N PRO A 251 9.42 -15.07 5.91
CA PRO A 251 7.98 -14.84 6.05
C PRO A 251 7.15 -16.02 5.57
N LYS A 252 6.03 -16.29 6.28
CA LYS A 252 5.09 -17.35 5.92
C LYS A 252 4.58 -17.17 4.48
N GLY A 253 4.60 -18.24 3.69
CA GLY A 253 4.16 -18.25 2.29
C GLY A 253 5.25 -17.90 1.27
N VAL A 254 6.46 -17.52 1.69
CA VAL A 254 7.60 -17.34 0.79
C VAL A 254 8.14 -18.71 0.37
N LYS A 255 8.35 -18.90 -0.93
CA LYS A 255 8.89 -20.15 -1.47
C LYS A 255 10.35 -20.33 -1.09
N THR A 256 10.66 -21.45 -0.44
CA THR A 256 12.00 -21.85 -0.01
C THR A 256 12.42 -23.16 -0.65
N LEU A 257 13.74 -23.36 -0.75
CA LEU A 257 14.36 -24.61 -1.16
C LEU A 257 15.45 -24.93 -0.15
N THR A 258 15.48 -26.19 0.28
CA THR A 258 16.55 -26.73 1.14
C THR A 258 17.51 -27.53 0.27
N PHE A 259 18.79 -27.18 0.32
CA PHE A 259 19.85 -27.90 -0.40
C PHE A 259 21.12 -27.91 0.44
N ASN A 260 21.75 -29.08 0.60
CA ASN A 260 22.93 -29.30 1.47
C ASN A 260 22.76 -28.78 2.91
N GLY A 261 21.57 -28.95 3.50
CA GLY A 261 21.28 -28.50 4.86
C GLY A 261 20.98 -27.00 5.01
N GLU A 262 21.10 -26.21 3.95
CA GLU A 262 20.78 -24.78 3.95
C GLU A 262 19.40 -24.54 3.33
N THR A 263 18.51 -23.87 4.06
CA THR A 263 17.18 -23.47 3.56
C THR A 263 17.18 -21.99 3.22
N LEU A 264 17.05 -21.67 1.94
CA LEU A 264 16.98 -20.28 1.46
C LEU A 264 15.73 -20.03 0.64
N THR A 265 15.37 -18.75 0.52
CA THR A 265 14.30 -18.32 -0.39
C THR A 265 14.70 -18.52 -1.84
N TYR A 266 13.73 -18.65 -2.75
CA TYR A 266 14.01 -18.72 -4.19
C TYR A 266 14.79 -17.49 -4.68
N THR A 267 14.55 -16.32 -4.06
CA THR A 267 15.27 -15.08 -4.37
C THR A 267 16.73 -15.17 -4.00
N ASP A 268 17.04 -15.71 -2.82
CA ASP A 268 18.42 -15.83 -2.34
C ASP A 268 19.18 -16.90 -3.13
N TRP A 269 18.53 -18.03 -3.45
CA TRP A 269 19.09 -19.01 -4.37
C TRP A 269 19.32 -18.44 -5.78
N ALA A 270 18.39 -17.64 -6.32
CA ALA A 270 18.54 -17.03 -7.64
C ALA A 270 19.78 -16.13 -7.72
N LYS A 271 20.04 -15.34 -6.68
CA LYS A 271 21.26 -14.53 -6.57
C LYS A 271 22.51 -15.41 -6.56
N ARG A 272 22.51 -16.46 -5.73
CA ARG A 272 23.66 -17.36 -5.56
C ARG A 272 23.98 -18.13 -6.83
N CYS A 273 22.96 -18.63 -7.53
CA CYS A 273 23.10 -19.34 -8.80
C CYS A 273 23.24 -18.38 -10.00
N ASN A 274 23.28 -17.07 -9.77
CA ASN A 274 23.32 -16.03 -10.80
C ASN A 274 22.28 -16.26 -11.92
N CYS A 275 21.05 -16.55 -11.51
CA CYS A 275 19.92 -16.80 -12.40
C CYS A 275 18.69 -16.03 -11.93
N THR A 276 17.57 -16.12 -12.65
CA THR A 276 16.33 -15.46 -12.23
C THR A 276 15.51 -16.36 -11.32
N VAL A 277 14.72 -15.78 -10.43
CA VAL A 277 13.72 -16.52 -9.62
C VAL A 277 12.79 -17.33 -10.52
N LYS A 278 12.45 -16.81 -11.69
CA LYS A 278 11.63 -17.51 -12.69
C LYS A 278 12.34 -18.74 -13.24
N THR A 279 13.65 -18.68 -13.46
CA THR A 279 14.47 -19.83 -13.85
C THR A 279 14.40 -20.93 -12.80
N ILE A 280 14.63 -20.61 -11.52
CA ILE A 280 14.52 -21.58 -10.42
C ILE A 280 13.12 -22.17 -10.37
N SER A 281 12.08 -21.31 -10.35
CA SER A 281 10.69 -21.77 -10.29
C SER A 281 10.34 -22.70 -11.46
N ASN A 282 10.78 -22.38 -12.69
CA ASN A 282 10.51 -23.22 -13.85
C ASN A 282 11.23 -24.56 -13.76
N ARG A 283 12.47 -24.59 -13.27
CA ARG A 283 13.24 -25.83 -13.08
C ARG A 283 12.59 -26.74 -12.03
N VAL A 284 12.14 -26.17 -10.92
CA VAL A 284 11.38 -26.89 -9.88
C VAL A 284 10.06 -27.42 -10.45
N THR A 285 9.29 -26.61 -11.17
CA THR A 285 8.03 -27.04 -11.78
C THR A 285 8.22 -28.16 -12.81
N LYS A 286 9.39 -28.21 -13.47
CA LYS A 286 9.76 -29.30 -14.39
C LYS A 286 10.26 -30.56 -13.69
N GLY A 287 10.38 -30.56 -12.36
CA GLY A 287 10.85 -31.71 -11.58
C GLY A 287 12.34 -32.01 -11.75
N LEU A 288 13.16 -31.00 -12.10
CA LEU A 288 14.61 -31.20 -12.20
C LEU A 288 15.23 -31.48 -10.83
N PRO A 289 16.34 -32.25 -10.76
CA PRO A 289 17.03 -32.50 -9.51
C PRO A 289 17.63 -31.20 -8.94
N LEU A 290 17.73 -31.09 -7.61
CA LEU A 290 18.07 -29.82 -6.93
C LEU A 290 19.43 -29.23 -7.36
N ASN A 291 20.41 -30.07 -7.65
CA ASN A 291 21.70 -29.67 -8.20
C ASN A 291 21.56 -28.96 -9.57
N GLU A 292 20.64 -29.39 -10.41
CA GLU A 292 20.33 -28.74 -11.70
C GLU A 292 19.44 -27.51 -11.52
N VAL A 293 18.46 -27.56 -10.61
CA VAL A 293 17.64 -26.40 -10.22
C VAL A 293 18.55 -25.23 -9.84
N LEU A 294 19.57 -25.51 -9.02
CA LEU A 294 20.52 -24.56 -8.46
C LEU A 294 21.83 -24.44 -9.26
N SER A 295 21.84 -24.93 -10.51
CA SER A 295 22.99 -24.77 -11.39
C SER A 295 23.17 -23.33 -11.86
N THR A 296 24.42 -22.88 -11.99
CA THR A 296 24.75 -21.56 -12.53
C THR A 296 24.34 -21.45 -14.00
N THR A 297 23.65 -20.37 -14.37
CA THR A 297 23.34 -20.13 -15.78
C THR A 297 24.52 -19.40 -16.45
N LYS A 298 25.07 -19.98 -17.53
CA LYS A 298 26.01 -19.25 -18.41
C LYS A 298 25.29 -18.03 -18.98
N LYS A 299 25.86 -16.82 -18.84
CA LYS A 299 25.35 -15.62 -19.53
C LYS A 299 25.37 -15.91 -21.04
N SER A 300 24.23 -15.82 -21.72
CA SER A 300 24.23 -15.85 -23.18
C SER A 300 25.03 -14.65 -23.68
N ARG A 301 26.11 -14.87 -24.46
CA ARG A 301 26.82 -13.78 -25.13
C ARG A 301 25.81 -13.00 -25.97
N ALA A 302 25.87 -11.67 -25.92
CA ALA A 302 25.02 -10.84 -26.76
C ALA A 302 25.26 -11.19 -28.24
N LYS A 303 24.19 -11.35 -29.01
CA LYS A 303 24.31 -11.58 -30.46
C LYS A 303 24.97 -10.36 -31.10
N LEU A 304 26.10 -10.57 -31.77
CA LEU A 304 26.82 -9.54 -32.51
C LEU A 304 26.28 -9.45 -33.94
N PHE A 305 26.35 -8.26 -34.51
CA PHE A 305 25.95 -7.94 -35.87
C PHE A 305 27.14 -7.30 -36.57
N ASN A 306 27.47 -7.79 -37.76
CA ASN A 306 28.50 -7.19 -38.59
C ASN A 306 27.89 -6.02 -39.37
N TYR A 307 28.44 -4.82 -39.20
CA TYR A 307 28.08 -3.66 -40.00
C TYR A 307 29.35 -2.88 -40.36
N ARG A 308 29.61 -2.71 -41.66
CA ARG A 308 30.80 -2.04 -42.21
C ARG A 308 32.13 -2.57 -41.65
N GLY A 309 32.22 -3.89 -41.41
CA GLY A 309 33.44 -4.55 -40.94
C GLY A 309 33.61 -4.58 -39.43
N GLU A 310 32.70 -4.00 -38.66
CA GLU A 310 32.72 -4.07 -37.19
C GLU A 310 31.65 -5.04 -36.66
N GLU A 311 32.03 -5.89 -35.69
CA GLU A 311 31.09 -6.75 -34.97
C GLU A 311 30.65 -6.09 -33.66
N LEU A 312 29.40 -5.61 -33.65
CA LEU A 312 28.86 -4.86 -32.52
C LEU A 312 27.56 -5.48 -32.00
N SER A 313 27.28 -5.32 -30.71
CA SER A 313 25.96 -5.69 -30.19
C SER A 313 24.90 -4.72 -30.72
N LEU A 314 23.64 -5.16 -30.69
CA LEU A 314 22.52 -4.32 -31.14
C LEU A 314 22.39 -3.02 -30.33
N ILE A 315 22.80 -3.04 -29.05
CA ILE A 315 22.80 -1.86 -28.19
C ILE A 315 23.93 -0.92 -28.61
N ASP A 316 25.12 -1.45 -28.88
CA ASP A 316 26.27 -0.64 -29.30
C ASP A 316 26.03 0.00 -30.67
N LEU A 317 25.37 -0.71 -31.60
CA LEU A 317 24.93 -0.15 -32.88
C LEU A 317 23.88 0.96 -32.69
N ALA A 318 22.90 0.75 -31.82
CA ALA A 318 21.89 1.77 -31.53
C ALA A 318 22.53 3.04 -30.96
N ASN A 319 23.49 2.90 -30.04
CA ASN A 319 24.21 4.03 -29.47
C ASN A 319 25.12 4.72 -30.49
N LYS A 320 25.91 3.95 -31.26
CA LYS A 320 26.87 4.48 -32.25
C LYS A 320 26.19 5.31 -33.34
N TYR A 321 25.00 4.90 -33.78
CA TYR A 321 24.23 5.59 -34.83
C TYR A 321 23.08 6.44 -34.27
N ASN A 322 23.13 6.78 -32.98
CA ASN A 322 22.17 7.63 -32.29
C ASN A 322 20.69 7.28 -32.58
N MET A 323 20.38 5.99 -32.54
CA MET A 323 19.07 5.43 -32.84
C MET A 323 18.47 4.77 -31.61
N SER A 324 17.15 4.79 -31.49
CA SER A 324 16.47 4.01 -30.45
C SER A 324 16.75 2.51 -30.62
N TYR A 325 17.24 1.87 -29.56
CA TYR A 325 17.42 0.42 -29.50
C TYR A 325 16.14 -0.34 -29.90
N ILE A 326 14.97 0.13 -29.43
CA ILE A 326 13.69 -0.50 -29.73
C ILE A 326 13.35 -0.37 -31.23
N LYS A 327 13.65 0.79 -31.84
CA LYS A 327 13.46 1.03 -33.28
C LYS A 327 14.34 0.09 -34.11
N LEU A 328 15.64 0.01 -33.80
CA LEU A 328 16.58 -0.87 -34.49
C LEU A 328 16.20 -2.35 -34.32
N LYS A 329 15.84 -2.76 -33.09
CA LYS A 329 15.36 -4.10 -32.79
C LYS A 329 14.12 -4.48 -33.61
N ASN A 330 13.14 -3.59 -33.71
CA ASN A 330 11.92 -3.86 -34.48
C ASN A 330 12.21 -3.98 -35.98
N ARG A 331 13.08 -3.11 -36.53
CA ARG A 331 13.48 -3.21 -37.94
C ARG A 331 14.09 -4.57 -38.27
N ILE A 332 14.99 -5.09 -37.43
CA ILE A 332 15.66 -6.36 -37.66
C ILE A 332 14.74 -7.56 -37.41
N PHE A 333 14.09 -7.64 -36.24
CA PHE A 333 13.39 -8.86 -35.83
C PHE A 333 11.92 -8.90 -36.24
N LYS A 334 11.22 -7.76 -36.22
CA LYS A 334 9.80 -7.69 -36.57
C LYS A 334 9.63 -7.49 -38.07
N ASN A 335 10.40 -6.56 -38.66
CA ASN A 335 10.28 -6.23 -40.08
C ASN A 335 11.22 -7.08 -40.96
N LYS A 336 12.07 -7.93 -40.35
CA LYS A 336 13.03 -8.81 -41.03
C LYS A 336 13.99 -8.07 -41.96
N TRP A 337 14.36 -6.83 -41.63
CA TRP A 337 15.35 -6.07 -42.40
C TRP A 337 16.76 -6.56 -42.08
N ASP A 338 17.63 -6.56 -43.10
CA ASP A 338 19.06 -6.69 -42.87
C ASP A 338 19.61 -5.48 -42.09
N ILE A 339 20.80 -5.63 -41.52
CA ILE A 339 21.37 -4.62 -40.63
C ILE A 339 21.68 -3.29 -41.34
N ILE A 340 22.02 -3.34 -42.64
CA ILE A 340 22.34 -2.16 -43.44
C ILE A 340 21.07 -1.35 -43.63
N LYS A 341 20.01 -1.98 -44.13
CA LYS A 341 18.69 -1.38 -44.28
C LYS A 341 18.12 -0.92 -42.94
N ALA A 342 18.36 -1.66 -41.86
CA ALA A 342 17.88 -1.28 -40.53
C ALA A 342 18.52 0.02 -40.01
N ILE A 343 19.77 0.32 -40.39
CA ILE A 343 20.51 1.51 -39.97
C ILE A 343 20.29 2.68 -40.95
N GLU A 344 20.41 2.44 -42.25
CA GLU A 344 20.48 3.49 -43.28
C GLU A 344 19.10 3.97 -43.77
N PHE A 345 18.01 3.33 -43.33
CA PHE A 345 16.66 3.73 -43.73
C PHE A 345 16.29 5.13 -43.23
N SER A 346 16.17 6.06 -44.19
CA SER A 346 15.61 7.41 -44.03
C SER A 346 14.11 7.40 -44.37
N GLU A 347 13.28 7.98 -43.51
CA GLU A 347 11.81 8.05 -43.70
C GLU A 347 11.39 9.10 -44.76
N LEU A 348 12.34 9.78 -45.40
CA LEU A 348 12.11 10.83 -46.40
C LEU A 348 12.02 10.34 -47.85
N SER A 349 12.13 9.03 -48.12
CA SER A 349 12.15 8.46 -49.47
C SER A 349 10.90 7.67 -49.87
N VAL A 350 9.78 7.87 -49.16
CA VAL A 350 8.47 7.32 -49.53
C VAL A 350 7.48 8.47 -49.64
N THR A 351 7.42 9.08 -50.82
CA THR A 351 6.26 9.84 -51.32
C THR A 351 5.71 9.11 -52.52
#